data_AF-A0A1H8U4V4-F1
#
_entry.id   AF-A0A1H8U4V4-F1
#
_cell.length_a   1.000
_cell.length_b   1.000
_cell.length_c   1.000
_cell.angle_alpha   90.00
_cell.angle_beta   90.00
_cell.angle_gamma   90.00
#
_symmetry.space_group_name_H-M   'P 1'
#
loop_
_entity.id
_entity.type
_entity.pdbx_description
1 polymer ?
#
loop_
_entity_poly.entity_id
_entity_poly.type
_entity_poly.pdbx_seq_one_letter_code
_entity_poly.pdbx_strand_id
1 'polypeptide(L)'
;MRREGTELFADYWSTVSNYGKGQNVPVPEGFMWLRAFRVFPPFAASLTVHFPDDGKLMILNCASPVSARYTRLFCPISRNFDKDAPLQPTIDFNLQVFQEDRDMVEAQTPEDLPLDLTAEAHIPADRTSIAYRQLLTELGLGRHYTS
;
A
#
# COMPACT_ATOMS: atom_id res chain seq x y z
N MET A 1 -9.51 -4.82 10.32
CA MET A 1 -9.27 -5.65 9.13
C MET A 1 -10.42 -6.65 9.00
N ARG A 2 -11.02 -6.71 7.81
CA ARG A 2 -12.14 -7.57 7.43
C ARG A 2 -11.73 -8.35 6.18
N ARG A 3 -12.13 -9.62 6.06
CA ARG A 3 -11.90 -10.45 4.87
C ARG A 3 -13.24 -10.76 4.22
N GLU A 4 -13.34 -10.60 2.91
CA GLU A 4 -14.51 -11.00 2.11
C GLU A 4 -14.02 -11.84 0.94
N GLY A 5 -14.33 -13.13 0.93
CA GLY A 5 -13.77 -14.07 -0.04
C GLY A 5 -12.24 -14.07 -0.04
N THR A 6 -11.64 -13.68 -1.16
CA THR A 6 -10.18 -13.62 -1.37
C THR A 6 -9.59 -12.23 -1.16
N GLU A 7 -10.36 -11.26 -0.66
CA GLU A 7 -9.89 -9.89 -0.49
C GLU A 7 -9.85 -9.48 0.98
N LEU A 8 -8.92 -8.56 1.29
CA LEU A 8 -8.76 -7.99 2.63
C LEU A 8 -9.09 -6.51 2.60
N PHE A 9 -9.73 -6.03 3.67
CA PHE A 9 -10.17 -4.65 3.85
C PHE A 9 -9.65 -4.13 5.18
N ALA A 10 -9.08 -2.94 5.19
CA ALA A 10 -8.60 -2.29 6.40
C ALA A 10 -8.84 -0.78 6.34
N ASP A 11 -9.78 -0.34 7.17
CA ASP A 11 -10.11 1.08 7.30
C ASP A 11 -9.51 1.62 8.59
N TYR A 12 -8.85 2.77 8.52
CA TYR A 12 -8.41 3.51 9.70
C TYR A 12 -8.44 5.01 9.45
N TRP A 13 -8.49 5.76 10.55
CA TRP A 13 -8.41 7.21 10.51
C TRP A 13 -6.99 7.68 10.79
N SER A 14 -6.50 8.59 9.97
CA SER A 14 -5.11 9.08 10.04
C SER A 14 -5.05 10.57 10.34
N THR A 15 -4.14 10.94 11.24
CA THR A 15 -3.71 12.31 11.50
C THR A 15 -2.49 12.72 10.65
N VAL A 16 -2.16 11.97 9.58
CA VAL A 16 -1.01 12.24 8.70
C VAL A 16 -1.49 12.78 7.36
N SER A 17 -1.00 13.97 6.99
CA SER A 17 -1.36 14.65 5.74
C SER A 17 -0.90 13.88 4.52
N ASN A 18 -1.79 13.79 3.53
CA ASN A 18 -1.51 13.28 2.21
C ASN A 18 -1.05 14.38 1.23
N TYR A 19 -1.03 15.64 1.68
CA TYR A 19 -0.44 16.75 0.92
C TYR A 19 1.07 16.78 1.16
N GLY A 20 1.86 16.84 0.09
CA GLY A 20 3.31 16.90 0.16
C GLY A 20 3.80 18.16 0.89
N LYS A 21 4.98 18.09 1.53
CA LYS A 21 5.64 19.26 2.12
C LYS A 21 5.84 20.31 1.01
N GLY A 22 5.14 21.44 1.10
CA GLY A 22 5.18 22.52 0.10
C GLY A 22 3.88 22.74 -0.68
N GLN A 23 2.90 21.84 -0.55
CA GLN A 23 1.53 22.13 -1.00
C GLN A 23 0.83 22.96 0.07
N ASN A 24 0.62 24.26 -0.21
CA ASN A 24 -0.11 25.19 0.66
C ASN A 24 -1.62 24.93 0.64
N VAL A 25 -2.03 23.67 0.83
CA VAL A 25 -3.44 23.33 1.04
C VAL A 25 -3.69 23.47 2.54
N PRO A 26 -4.58 24.37 2.97
CA PRO A 26 -4.92 24.52 4.38
C PRO A 26 -5.52 23.20 4.86
N VAL A 27 -4.81 22.56 5.77
CA VAL A 27 -5.26 21.34 6.43
C VAL A 27 -6.08 21.76 7.65
N PRO A 28 -7.37 21.36 7.78
CA PRO A 28 -8.21 21.76 8.92
C PRO A 28 -7.59 21.34 10.25
N GLU A 29 -7.68 22.18 11.29
CA GLU A 29 -7.23 21.79 12.62
C GLU A 29 -7.96 20.53 13.10
N GLY A 30 -7.21 19.56 13.65
CA GLY A 30 -7.78 18.30 14.16
C GLY A 30 -8.37 17.38 13.09
N PHE A 31 -8.00 17.57 11.81
CA PHE A 31 -8.45 16.70 10.73
C PHE A 31 -8.24 15.20 11.06
N MET A 32 -9.10 14.36 10.49
CA MET A 32 -8.89 12.93 10.42
C MET A 32 -9.30 12.46 9.02
N TRP A 33 -8.38 11.84 8.28
CA TRP A 33 -8.73 11.25 6.98
C TRP A 33 -8.99 9.77 7.13
N LEU A 34 -10.13 9.32 6.62
CA LEU A 34 -10.40 7.91 6.46
C LEU A 34 -9.52 7.37 5.33
N ARG A 35 -8.72 6.36 5.66
CA ARG A 35 -7.91 5.59 4.72
C ARG A 35 -8.50 4.20 4.61
N ALA A 36 -9.07 3.89 3.45
CA ALA A 36 -9.65 2.60 3.13
C ALA A 36 -8.65 1.80 2.29
N PHE A 37 -8.07 0.75 2.88
CA PHE A 37 -7.18 -0.17 2.19
C PHE A 37 -7.95 -1.40 1.71
N ARG A 38 -7.66 -1.82 0.49
CA ARG A 38 -8.12 -3.10 -0.07
C ARG A 38 -6.94 -3.86 -0.64
N VAL A 39 -6.79 -5.13 -0.28
CA VAL A 39 -5.77 -6.02 -0.83
C VAL A 39 -6.45 -7.00 -1.77
N PHE A 40 -5.88 -7.12 -2.97
CA PHE A 40 -6.25 -8.03 -4.05
C PHE A 40 -5.08 -9.01 -4.27
N PRO A 41 -5.05 -10.10 -3.51
CA PRO A 41 -3.97 -11.07 -3.62
C PRO A 41 -3.91 -11.70 -5.02
N PRO A 42 -2.72 -12.10 -5.48
CA PRO A 42 -1.46 -12.09 -4.73
C PRO A 42 -0.61 -10.83 -4.89
N PHE A 43 -0.95 -9.84 -5.74
CA PHE A 43 0.03 -8.79 -6.08
C PHE A 43 -0.52 -7.36 -6.18
N ALA A 44 -1.77 -7.11 -5.84
CA ALA A 44 -2.33 -5.76 -5.91
C ALA A 44 -2.93 -5.30 -4.58
N ALA A 45 -2.85 -4.00 -4.32
CA ALA A 45 -3.52 -3.35 -3.21
C ALA A 45 -3.89 -1.92 -3.58
N SER A 46 -5.05 -1.44 -3.13
CA SER A 46 -5.45 -0.06 -3.28
C SER A 46 -5.60 0.65 -1.94
N LEU A 47 -5.38 1.96 -1.98
CA LEU A 47 -5.63 2.90 -0.90
C LEU A 47 -6.54 4.00 -1.44
N THR A 48 -7.69 4.18 -0.81
CA THR A 48 -8.53 5.36 -0.99
C THR A 48 -8.43 6.25 0.24
N VAL A 49 -8.01 7.50 0.04
CA VAL A 49 -8.03 8.54 1.06
C VAL A 49 -9.25 9.41 0.83
N HIS A 50 -10.11 9.49 1.84
CA HIS A 50 -11.33 10.30 1.81
C HIS A 50 -11.07 11.65 2.50
N PHE A 51 -11.31 12.72 1.75
CA PHE A 51 -11.25 14.12 2.18
C PHE A 51 -12.68 14.66 2.39
N PRO A 52 -12.83 15.86 3.00
CA PRO A 52 -14.10 16.59 2.98
C PRO A 52 -14.67 16.79 1.56
N ASP A 53 -15.95 17.14 1.48
CA ASP A 53 -16.65 17.46 0.22
C ASP A 53 -16.59 16.34 -0.84
N ASP A 54 -16.60 15.08 -0.40
CA ASP A 54 -16.44 13.86 -1.23
C ASP A 54 -15.12 13.80 -2.02
N GLY A 55 -14.10 14.58 -1.62
CA GLY A 55 -12.76 14.49 -2.18
C GLY A 55 -12.15 13.10 -1.97
N LYS A 56 -11.55 12.53 -3.02
CA LYS A 56 -10.94 11.20 -3.02
C LYS A 56 -9.61 11.24 -3.75
N LEU A 57 -8.59 10.68 -3.10
CA LEU A 57 -7.33 10.26 -3.72
C LEU A 57 -7.31 8.73 -3.72
N MET A 58 -7.12 8.13 -4.89
CA MET A 58 -7.06 6.68 -5.07
C MET A 58 -5.69 6.32 -5.61
N ILE A 59 -5.02 5.40 -4.92
CA ILE A 59 -3.71 4.87 -5.26
C ILE A 59 -3.88 3.36 -5.41
N LEU A 60 -3.35 2.79 -6.48
CA LEU A 60 -3.24 1.34 -6.66
C LEU A 60 -1.77 0.99 -6.74
N ASN A 61 -1.32 0.01 -5.97
CA ASN A 61 -0.03 -0.65 -6.16
C ASN A 61 -0.29 -2.01 -6.79
N CYS A 62 0.32 -2.27 -7.94
CA CYS A 62 0.25 -3.55 -8.62
C CYS A 62 1.67 -4.06 -8.90
N ALA A 63 2.10 -5.04 -8.11
CA ALA A 63 3.37 -5.72 -8.30
C ALA A 63 3.26 -6.71 -9.47
N SER A 64 4.16 -6.61 -10.43
CA SER A 64 4.27 -7.55 -11.54
C SER A 64 5.61 -8.27 -11.43
N PRO A 65 5.63 -9.52 -10.96
CA PRO A 65 6.86 -10.33 -10.95
C PRO A 65 7.39 -10.46 -12.38
N VAL A 66 8.63 -10.05 -12.62
CA VAL A 66 9.31 -10.16 -13.91
C VAL A 66 10.30 -11.34 -13.88
N SER A 67 10.89 -11.60 -12.71
CA SER A 67 11.69 -12.79 -12.42
C SER A 67 11.54 -13.17 -10.95
N ALA A 68 12.24 -14.21 -10.50
CA ALA A 68 12.27 -14.61 -9.09
C ALA A 68 12.87 -13.55 -8.14
N ARG A 69 13.61 -12.57 -8.68
CA ARG A 69 14.38 -11.56 -7.93
C ARG A 69 14.16 -10.14 -8.43
N TYR A 70 13.14 -9.94 -9.27
CA TYR A 70 12.84 -8.62 -9.82
C TYR A 70 11.34 -8.46 -10.05
N THR A 71 10.79 -7.38 -9.49
CA THR A 71 9.38 -7.01 -9.61
C THR A 71 9.28 -5.61 -10.18
N ARG A 72 8.38 -5.43 -11.15
CA ARG A 72 7.98 -4.10 -11.61
C ARG A 72 6.73 -3.67 -10.87
N LEU A 73 6.79 -2.53 -10.18
CA LEU A 73 5.63 -1.94 -9.51
C LEU A 73 4.94 -0.93 -10.44
N PHE A 74 3.64 -1.12 -10.68
CA PHE A 74 2.78 -0.14 -11.34
C PHE A 74 1.97 0.60 -10.28
N CYS A 75 2.04 1.93 -10.28
CA CYS A 75 1.30 2.78 -9.35
C CYS A 75 0.46 3.86 -10.05
N PRO A 76 -0.73 3.53 -10.58
CA PRO A 76 -1.65 4.56 -11.04
C PRO A 76 -2.26 5.29 -9.84
N ILE A 77 -2.24 6.63 -9.93
CA ILE A 77 -2.78 7.53 -8.93
C ILE A 77 -3.85 8.39 -9.60
N SER A 78 -4.99 8.54 -8.95
CA SER A 78 -6.09 9.37 -9.43
C SER A 78 -6.74 10.16 -8.31
N ARG A 79 -7.28 11.33 -8.63
CA ARG A 79 -7.97 12.20 -7.69
C ARG A 79 -9.16 12.87 -8.36
N ASN A 80 -10.23 13.11 -7.61
CA ASN A 80 -11.43 13.80 -8.13
C ASN A 80 -11.44 15.32 -7.83
N PHE A 81 -10.42 15.82 -7.13
CA PHE A 81 -10.20 17.23 -6.80
C PHE A 81 -8.90 17.73 -7.43
N ASP A 82 -8.67 19.05 -7.41
CA ASP A 82 -7.43 19.67 -7.90
C ASP A 82 -7.07 19.26 -9.35
N LYS A 83 -8.07 19.32 -10.23
CA LYS A 83 -7.98 18.82 -11.61
C LYS A 83 -7.09 19.66 -12.52
N ASP A 84 -6.93 20.94 -12.18
CA ASP A 84 -6.18 21.91 -12.99
C ASP A 84 -4.74 22.13 -12.51
N ALA A 85 -4.34 21.49 -11.41
CA ALA A 85 -2.97 21.62 -10.90
C ALA A 85 -1.96 20.95 -11.84
N PRO A 86 -0.72 21.49 -11.89
CA PRO A 86 0.36 20.89 -12.68
C PRO A 86 0.63 19.43 -12.26
N LEU A 87 0.76 18.55 -13.25
CA LEU A 87 1.01 17.12 -13.02
C LEU A 87 2.42 16.84 -12.50
N GLN A 88 3.43 17.52 -13.04
CA GLN A 88 4.85 17.19 -12.81
C GLN A 88 5.25 17.19 -11.32
N PRO A 89 4.90 18.21 -10.50
CA PRO A 89 5.23 18.20 -9.07
C PRO A 89 4.62 17.01 -8.31
N THR A 90 3.43 16.57 -8.72
CA THR A 90 2.78 15.38 -8.14
C THR A 90 3.55 14.12 -8.51
N ILE A 91 4.01 14.01 -9.77
CA ILE A 91 4.81 12.88 -10.24
C ILE A 91 6.15 12.83 -9.48
N ASP A 92 6.86 13.95 -9.39
CA ASP A 92 8.18 14.02 -8.75
C ASP A 92 8.11 13.66 -7.26
N PHE A 93 7.10 14.18 -6.55
CA PHE A 93 6.88 13.84 -5.14
C PHE A 93 6.60 12.34 -4.94
N ASN A 94 5.72 11.75 -5.75
CA ASN A 94 5.43 10.32 -5.63
C ASN A 94 6.65 9.48 -5.99
N LEU A 95 7.42 9.87 -7.01
CA LEU A 95 8.65 9.17 -7.37
C LEU A 95 9.67 9.18 -6.22
N GLN A 96 9.80 10.31 -5.51
CA GLN A 96 10.65 10.39 -4.33
C GLN A 96 10.20 9.41 -3.24
N VAL A 97 8.91 9.41 -2.88
CA VAL A 97 8.35 8.49 -1.87
C VAL A 97 8.58 7.03 -2.27
N PHE A 98 8.34 6.67 -3.53
CA PHE A 98 8.58 5.30 -4.02
C PHE A 98 10.06 4.92 -4.02
N GLN A 99 10.95 5.89 -4.23
CA GLN A 99 12.39 5.65 -4.17
C GLN A 99 12.84 5.37 -2.72
N GLU A 100 12.31 6.12 -1.75
CA GLU A 100 12.54 5.86 -0.32
C GLU A 100 11.99 4.48 0.09
N ASP A 101 10.78 4.12 -0.35
CA ASP A 101 10.16 2.81 -0.08
C ASP A 101 10.94 1.66 -0.74
N ARG A 102 11.42 1.85 -1.99
CA ARG A 102 12.18 0.84 -2.72
C ARG A 102 13.43 0.45 -1.94
N ASP A 103 14.20 1.43 -1.48
CA ASP A 103 15.46 1.18 -0.79
C ASP A 103 15.23 0.41 0.53
N MET A 104 14.10 0.66 1.22
CA MET A 104 13.70 -0.07 2.42
C MET A 104 13.25 -1.51 2.12
N VAL A 105 12.47 -1.72 1.04
CA VAL A 105 12.00 -3.06 0.64
C VAL A 105 13.16 -3.93 0.15
N GLU A 106 14.06 -3.39 -0.68
CA GLU A 106 15.21 -4.11 -1.22
C GLU A 106 16.27 -4.45 -0.15
N ALA A 107 16.25 -3.77 1.00
CA ALA A 107 17.13 -4.05 2.13
C ALA A 107 16.60 -5.13 3.09
N GLN A 108 15.38 -5.64 2.88
CA GLN A 108 14.79 -6.66 3.76
C GLN A 108 15.57 -7.98 3.71
N THR A 109 15.75 -8.59 4.89
CA THR A 109 16.40 -9.89 5.03
C THR A 109 15.63 -10.79 5.99
N PRO A 110 15.33 -12.04 5.62
CA PRO A 110 15.56 -12.65 4.30
C PRO A 110 14.74 -11.96 3.19
N GLU A 111 15.22 -12.03 1.94
CA GLU A 111 14.55 -11.41 0.77
C GLU A 111 13.17 -12.06 0.50
N ASP A 112 13.08 -13.38 0.65
CA ASP A 112 11.83 -14.11 0.46
C ASP A 112 10.92 -13.92 1.69
N LEU A 113 9.68 -13.50 1.46
CA LEU A 113 8.68 -13.31 2.51
C LEU A 113 8.37 -14.65 3.20
N PRO A 114 8.69 -14.82 4.50
CA PRO A 114 8.33 -16.02 5.20
C PRO A 114 6.80 -16.08 5.37
N LEU A 115 6.20 -17.17 4.90
CA LEU A 115 4.77 -17.44 5.14
C LEU A 115 4.52 -18.20 6.45
N ASP A 116 5.57 -18.77 7.04
CA ASP A 116 5.53 -19.22 8.43
C ASP A 116 5.47 -17.99 9.34
N LEU A 117 4.32 -17.78 9.96
CA LEU A 117 4.09 -16.65 10.85
C LEU A 117 4.97 -16.68 12.11
N THR A 118 5.60 -17.81 12.44
CA THR A 118 6.52 -17.89 13.59
C THR A 118 7.93 -17.40 13.27
N ALA A 119 8.25 -17.18 11.98
CA ALA A 119 9.57 -16.74 11.53
C ALA A 119 9.85 -15.24 11.80
N GLU A 120 8.81 -14.44 12.05
CA GLU A 120 8.92 -13.01 12.38
C GLU A 120 8.10 -12.68 13.63
N ALA A 121 8.58 -11.73 14.44
CA ALA A 121 7.83 -11.22 15.58
C ALA A 121 6.79 -10.20 15.11
N HIS A 122 5.51 -10.41 15.47
CA HIS A 122 4.41 -9.52 15.07
C HIS A 122 3.97 -8.60 16.22
N ILE A 123 3.67 -7.35 15.88
CA ILE A 123 3.01 -6.37 16.73
C ILE A 123 1.54 -6.19 16.29
N PRO A 124 0.66 -5.57 17.08
CA PRO A 124 -0.75 -5.40 16.74
C PRO A 124 -1.03 -4.67 15.40
N ALA A 125 -0.06 -3.90 14.90
CA ALA A 125 -0.14 -3.26 13.58
C ALA A 125 -0.08 -4.27 12.41
N ASP A 126 0.47 -5.46 12.63
CA ASP A 126 0.73 -6.47 11.59
C ASP A 126 -0.48 -7.33 11.25
N ARG A 127 -1.66 -7.04 11.80
CA ARG A 127 -2.87 -7.85 11.55
C ARG A 127 -3.19 -7.99 10.06
N THR A 128 -2.91 -6.97 9.25
CA THR A 128 -3.13 -7.02 7.80
C THR A 128 -2.08 -7.87 7.09
N SER A 129 -0.80 -7.79 7.47
CA SER A 129 0.27 -8.60 6.86
C SER A 129 0.14 -10.08 7.23
N ILE A 130 -0.29 -10.39 8.46
CA ILE A 130 -0.59 -11.77 8.89
C ILE A 130 -1.70 -12.39 8.03
N ALA A 131 -2.83 -11.69 7.87
CA ALA A 131 -3.94 -12.22 7.08
C ALA A 131 -3.59 -12.35 5.60
N TYR A 132 -2.75 -11.43 5.09
CA TYR A 132 -2.24 -11.52 3.75
C TYR A 132 -1.36 -12.77 3.55
N ARG A 133 -0.42 -13.04 4.48
CA ARG A 133 0.41 -14.26 4.45
C ARG A 133 -0.44 -15.54 4.53
N GLN A 134 -1.44 -15.58 5.40
CA GLN A 134 -2.38 -16.71 5.49
C GLN A 134 -3.07 -16.95 4.14
N LEU A 135 -3.50 -15.88 3.47
CA LEU A 135 -4.17 -15.98 2.18
C LEU A 135 -3.22 -16.44 1.07
N LEU A 136 -1.97 -15.96 1.03
CA LEU A 136 -0.95 -16.47 0.11
C LEU A 136 -0.71 -17.98 0.30
N THR A 137 -0.68 -18.46 1.54
CA THR A 137 -0.58 -19.89 1.86
C THR A 137 -1.79 -20.68 1.35
N GLU A 138 -3.01 -20.17 1.54
CA GLU A 138 -4.24 -20.77 1.02
C GLU A 138 -4.26 -20.85 -0.52
N LEU A 139 -3.66 -19.87 -1.21
CA LEU A 139 -3.47 -19.88 -2.66
C LEU A 139 -2.39 -20.88 -3.13
N GLY A 140 -1.67 -21.53 -2.22
CA GLY A 140 -0.62 -22.50 -2.53
C GLY A 140 0.74 -21.87 -2.84
N LEU A 141 0.91 -20.57 -2.58
CA LEU A 141 2.17 -19.85 -2.84
C LEU A 141 3.25 -20.10 -1.78
N GLY A 142 2.91 -20.78 -0.68
CA GLY A 142 3.85 -21.13 0.40
C GLY A 142 4.57 -22.47 0.25
N ARG A 143 4.37 -23.19 -0.87
CA ARG A 143 5.03 -24.49 -1.08
C ARG A 143 6.44 -24.25 -1.62
N HIS A 144 7.44 -24.92 -1.05
CA HIS A 144 8.75 -25.02 -1.67
C HIS A 144 8.64 -25.88 -2.94
N TYR A 145 8.84 -25.26 -4.11
CA TYR A 145 8.78 -25.96 -5.40
C TYR A 145 10.15 -26.48 -5.87
N THR A 146 11.20 -26.25 -5.09
CA THR A 146 12.56 -26.77 -5.31
C THR A 146 13.05 -27.49 -4.07
N SER A 147 13.53 -28.72 -4.27
CA SER A 147 14.18 -29.60 -3.29
C SER A 147 15.58 -29.15 -2.91
#